data_AF-A0A949XWM8-F1
#
_entry.id   AF-A0A949XWM8-F1
#
_cell.length_a   1.000
_cell.length_b   1.000
_cell.length_c   1.000
_cell.angle_alpha   90.00
_cell.angle_beta   90.00
_cell.angle_gamma   90.00
#
_symmetry.space_group_name_H-M   'P 1'
#
loop_
_entity.id
_entity.type
_entity.pdbx_description
1 polymer ?
#
loop_
_entity_poly.entity_id
_entity_poly.type
_entity_poly.pdbx_seq_one_letter_code
_entity_poly.pdbx_strand_id
1 'polypeptide(L)'
;MADHLATYVVVRRVDSKGLVSLYNRSRYVGKFHSGKDVYVLYDPGRNEWLFADRDGRQLRSQPADELSRQRVMDLDVTHRRQ
;
A
#
# COMPACT_ATOMS: atom_id res chain seq x y z
N MET A 1 -9.55 20.90 2.52
CA MET A 1 -9.88 19.85 1.54
C MET A 1 -8.57 19.19 1.14
N ALA A 2 -8.30 17.99 1.66
CA ALA A 2 -7.03 17.28 1.49
C ALA A 2 -7.21 16.13 0.49
N ASP A 3 -7.51 16.47 -0.76
CA ASP A 3 -8.14 15.57 -1.73
C ASP A 3 -7.18 14.92 -2.75
N HIS A 4 -5.86 14.91 -2.52
CA HIS A 4 -4.92 14.61 -3.62
C HIS A 4 -3.78 13.62 -3.35
N LEU A 5 -3.73 12.91 -2.21
CA LEU A 5 -2.64 11.95 -1.93
C LEU A 5 -3.04 10.46 -2.04
N ALA A 6 -4.23 10.14 -2.57
CA ALA A 6 -4.71 8.76 -2.68
C ALA A 6 -4.24 8.01 -3.95
N THR A 7 -3.45 8.63 -4.84
CA THR A 7 -3.35 8.16 -6.23
C THR A 7 -2.14 7.29 -6.56
N TYR A 8 -1.75 6.38 -5.65
CA TYR A 8 -0.87 5.28 -6.04
C TYR A 8 -1.48 3.96 -5.58
N VAL A 9 -2.25 3.38 -6.49
CA VAL A 9 -2.80 2.03 -6.32
C VAL A 9 -1.87 1.05 -7.01
N VAL A 10 -1.20 0.20 -6.23
CA VAL A 10 -0.33 -0.85 -6.77
C VAL A 10 -1.02 -2.18 -6.62
N VAL A 11 -1.10 -2.95 -7.71
CA VAL A 11 -1.60 -4.33 -7.67
C VAL A 11 -0.46 -5.27 -7.29
N ARG A 12 -0.69 -6.12 -6.30
CA ARG A 12 0.26 -7.17 -5.86
C ARG A 12 -0.43 -8.53 -5.80
N ARG A 13 0.27 -9.55 -6.27
CA ARG A 13 -0.14 -10.95 -6.10
C ARG A 13 0.24 -11.42 -4.70
N VAL A 14 -0.71 -12.02 -3.99
CA VAL A 14 -0.47 -12.63 -2.68
C VAL A 14 0.23 -13.98 -2.85
N ASP A 15 1.30 -14.19 -2.09
CA ASP A 15 2.05 -15.45 -2.10
C ASP A 15 1.29 -16.60 -1.43
N SER A 16 1.87 -17.81 -1.48
CA SER A 16 1.30 -19.02 -0.87
C SER A 16 1.17 -18.97 0.65
N LYS A 17 1.88 -18.04 1.31
CA LYS A 17 1.81 -17.81 2.75
C LYS A 17 0.78 -16.75 3.12
N GLY A 18 0.14 -16.10 2.15
CA GLY A 18 -0.80 -15.01 2.39
C GLY A 18 -0.13 -13.64 2.56
N LEU A 19 1.08 -13.46 2.03
CA LEU A 19 1.89 -12.26 2.15
C LEU A 19 1.96 -11.49 0.83
N VAL A 20 2.21 -10.19 0.93
CA VAL A 20 2.63 -9.34 -0.19
C VAL A 20 3.92 -8.61 0.16
N SER A 21 4.85 -8.55 -0.79
CA SER A 21 6.11 -7.82 -0.62
C SER A 21 5.92 -6.36 -1.02
N LEU A 22 6.20 -5.46 -0.09
CA LEU A 22 6.09 -4.02 -0.26
C LEU A 22 7.27 -3.34 0.42
N TYR A 23 8.03 -2.51 -0.30
CA TYR A 23 9.22 -1.82 0.21
C TYR A 23 10.17 -2.71 1.05
N ASN A 24 10.54 -3.86 0.48
CA ASN A 24 11.43 -4.84 1.12
C ASN A 24 10.91 -5.42 2.45
N ARG A 25 9.61 -5.31 2.71
CA ARG A 25 8.92 -5.94 3.84
C ARG A 25 7.77 -6.82 3.35
N SER A 26 7.64 -7.99 3.96
CA SER A 26 6.49 -8.88 3.73
C SER A 26 5.34 -8.48 4.65
N ARG A 27 4.16 -8.28 4.08
CA ARG A 27 2.96 -7.87 4.82
C ARG A 27 1.86 -8.92 4.66
N TYR A 28 1.31 -9.37 5.79
CA TYR A 28 0.28 -10.41 5.78
C TYR A 28 -1.10 -9.86 5.46
N VAL A 29 -1.69 -10.35 4.38
CA VAL A 29 -3.03 -9.97 3.91
C VAL A 29 -4.05 -11.11 4.07
N GLY A 30 -3.58 -12.34 4.31
CA GLY A 30 -4.45 -13.49 4.58
C GLY A 30 -4.21 -14.67 3.64
N LYS A 31 -4.10 -15.89 4.18
CA LYS A 31 -3.97 -17.10 3.35
C LYS A 31 -5.15 -17.34 2.41
N PHE A 32 -6.36 -16.92 2.78
CA PHE A 32 -7.54 -17.00 1.91
C PHE A 32 -7.39 -16.20 0.60
N HIS A 33 -6.46 -15.24 0.58
CA HIS A 33 -6.14 -14.42 -0.59
C HIS A 33 -4.94 -14.94 -1.37
N SER A 34 -4.30 -16.04 -0.97
CA SER A 34 -3.18 -16.66 -1.69
C SER A 34 -3.50 -16.85 -3.17
N GLY A 35 -2.59 -16.41 -4.04
CA GLY A 35 -2.77 -16.48 -5.49
C GLY A 35 -3.73 -15.45 -6.07
N LYS A 36 -4.39 -14.62 -5.25
CA LYS A 36 -5.24 -13.51 -5.71
C LYS A 36 -4.42 -12.23 -5.83
N ASP A 37 -4.91 -11.33 -6.67
CA ASP A 37 -4.40 -9.97 -6.76
C ASP A 37 -5.12 -9.09 -5.73
N VAL A 38 -4.34 -8.28 -5.02
CA VAL A 38 -4.83 -7.29 -4.06
C VAL A 38 -4.32 -5.91 -4.45
N TYR A 39 -5.15 -4.91 -4.17
CA TYR A 39 -4.87 -3.52 -4.40
C TYR A 39 -4.26 -2.94 -3.12
N VAL A 40 -3.12 -2.29 -3.26
CA VAL A 40 -2.38 -1.67 -2.16
C VAL A 40 -2.44 -0.16 -2.34
N LEU A 41 -2.93 0.54 -1.32
CA LEU A 41 -3.02 1.99 -1.27
C LEU A 41 -2.29 2.52 -0.04
N TYR A 42 -1.77 3.74 -0.11
CA TYR A 42 -1.22 4.43 1.05
C TYR A 42 -2.22 5.48 1.55
N ASP A 43 -2.56 5.44 2.84
CA ASP A 43 -3.30 6.48 3.54
C ASP A 43 -2.31 7.37 4.31
N PRO A 44 -2.01 8.59 3.81
CA PRO A 44 -1.11 9.52 4.49
C PRO A 44 -1.71 10.14 5.76
N GLY A 45 -3.04 10.17 5.88
CA GLY A 45 -3.72 10.68 7.06
C GLY A 45 -3.53 9.78 8.27
N ARG A 46 -3.39 8.47 8.03
CA ARG A 46 -3.15 7.45 9.06
C ARG A 46 -1.73 6.91 9.09
N ASN A 47 -0.93 7.21 8.07
CA ASN A 47 0.35 6.59 7.81
C ASN A 47 0.25 5.05 7.72
N GLU A 48 -0.71 4.56 6.95
CA GLU A 48 -1.01 3.14 6.81
C GLU A 48 -1.04 2.68 5.35
N TRP A 49 -0.69 1.42 5.13
CA TRP A 49 -1.05 0.69 3.94
C TRP A 49 -2.45 0.11 4.07
N LEU A 50 -3.28 0.34 3.06
CA LEU A 50 -4.60 -0.26 2.90
C LEU A 50 -4.53 -1.35 1.83
N PHE A 51 -5.07 -2.52 2.15
CA PHE A 51 -5.20 -3.64 1.23
C PHE A 51 -6.66 -3.84 0.90
N ALA A 52 -6.99 -3.89 -0.39
CA ALA A 52 -8.35 -4.10 -0.89
C ALA A 52 -8.39 -5.21 -1.94
N ASP A 53 -9.57 -5.81 -2.12
CA ASP A 53 -9.84 -6.69 -3.25
C ASP A 53 -10.21 -5.91 -4.52
N ARG A 54 -10.49 -6.64 -5.60
CA ARG A 54 -10.94 -6.10 -6.89
C ARG A 54 -12.27 -5.35 -6.84
N ASP A 55 -13.09 -5.61 -5.82
CA ASP A 55 -14.38 -4.97 -5.61
C ASP A 55 -14.22 -3.72 -4.73
N GLY A 56 -12.99 -3.36 -4.37
CA GLY A 56 -12.68 -2.21 -3.52
C GLY A 56 -12.95 -2.45 -2.03
N ARG A 57 -13.25 -3.68 -1.63
CA ARG A 57 -13.48 -3.99 -0.21
C ARG A 57 -12.16 -4.06 0.51
N GLN A 58 -12.04 -3.28 1.58
CA GLN A 58 -10.86 -3.32 2.43
C GLN A 58 -10.74 -4.70 3.10
N LEU A 59 -9.61 -5.34 2.88
CA LEU A 59 -9.23 -6.62 3.47
C LEU A 59 -8.52 -6.39 4.80
N ARG A 60 -7.59 -5.42 4.83
CA ARG A 60 -6.73 -5.13 5.99
C ARG A 60 -6.07 -3.76 5.86
N SER A 61 -5.68 -3.16 6.99
CA SER A 61 -4.71 -2.05 7.03
C SER A 61 -3.50 -2.42 7.90
N GLN A 62 -2.34 -1.80 7.62
CA GLN A 62 -1.12 -1.97 8.41
C GLN A 62 -0.29 -0.68 8.45
N PRO A 63 0.40 -0.37 9.56
CA PRO A 63 1.28 0.81 9.66
C PRO A 63 2.36 0.82 8.57
N ALA A 64 2.57 1.97 7.94
CA ALA A 64 3.60 2.19 6.93
C ALA A 64 4.88 2.75 7.56
N ASP A 65 5.47 2.03 8.53
CA ASP A 65 6.63 2.51 9.31
C ASP A 65 7.85 2.88 8.45
N GLU A 66 7.98 2.28 7.26
CA GLU A 66 9.04 2.60 6.30
C GLU A 66 8.87 3.97 5.62
N LEU A 67 7.63 4.46 5.57
CA LEU A 67 7.27 5.78 5.07
C LEU A 67 7.18 6.73 6.26
N SER A 68 8.31 7.28 6.67
CA SER A 68 8.25 8.50 7.49
C SER A 68 7.59 9.60 6.65
N ARG A 69 6.73 10.43 7.25
CA ARG A 69 6.12 11.60 6.61
C ARG A 69 7.15 12.42 5.81
N GLN A 70 8.37 12.50 6.33
CA GLN A 70 9.52 13.17 5.70
C GLN A 70 9.98 12.51 4.40
N ARG A 71 10.04 11.17 4.34
CA ARG A 71 10.42 10.42 3.12
C ARG A 71 9.36 10.48 2.03
N VAL A 72 8.08 10.53 2.40
CA VAL A 72 6.98 10.69 1.43
C VAL A 72 7.03 12.08 0.80
N MET A 73 7.30 13.12 1.61
CA MET A 73 7.52 14.48 1.10
C MET A 73 8.75 14.58 0.20
N ASP A 74 9.88 13.95 0.56
CA ASP A 74 11.07 13.90 -0.31
C ASP A 74 10.83 13.14 -1.62
N LEU A 75 10.02 12.06 -1.59
CA LEU A 75 9.63 11.34 -2.81
C LEU A 75 8.80 12.22 -3.76
N ASP A 76 7.92 13.06 -3.21
CA ASP A 76 7.10 14.02 -3.96
C ASP A 76 7.97 15.08 -4.67
N VAL A 77 9.03 15.55 -3.99
CA VAL A 77 10.00 16.50 -4.57
C VAL A 77 10.89 15.84 -5.63
N THR A 78 11.27 14.57 -5.44
CA THR A 78 12.19 13.86 -6.34
C THR A 78 11.51 13.32 -7.61
N HIS A 79 10.18 13.16 -7.62
CA HIS A 79 9.42 12.73 -8.82
C HIS A 79 8.95 13.88 -9.73
N ARG A 80 9.46 15.10 -9.54
CA ARG A 80 9.35 16.16 -10.56
C ARG A 80 10.48 16.00 -11.59
N ARG A 81 10.34 15.06 -12.52
CA ARG A 81 11.22 15.03 -13.70
C ARG A 81 10.78 16.12 -14.69
N GLN A 82 11.74 16.99 -15.01
CA GLN A 82 11.79 17.77 -16.25
C GLN A 82 11.78 16.87 -17.47
#